data_AF-A0A8T1V5T6-F1
#
_entry.id   AF-A0A8T1V5T6-F1
#
_cell.length_a   1.000
_cell.length_b   1.000
_cell.length_c   1.000
_cell.angle_alpha   90.00
_cell.angle_beta   90.00
_cell.angle_gamma   90.00
#
_symmetry.space_group_name_H-M   'P 1'
#
loop_
_entity.id
_entity.type
_entity.pdbx_description
1 polymer ?
#
loop_
_entity_poly.entity_id
_entity_poly.type
_entity_poly.pdbx_seq_one_letter_code
_entity_poly.pdbx_strand_id
1 'polypeptide(L)'
;MLRLTALRLQRGHGPLLTLARGFAAAPVKTMGNAAAVRKKQSGYYARITRKFPSQLGQLSLEAVDRTAGYLTGRGLSQMRALRAISLHVMLTSYSQEMMEGKIEWLSNLGLSHDKINDVIVRHPNILGYSFEKLQALVEWYISHGVPKEKMAYVFNVFPAGVSLAVDNLNVKVDCFKEIGCNDGQIARILTLAPQVLAISVDKLQTNVAFLEELGIPSEHLPGIVARVPQCLSLRAARIKETVDAVDEMFGPGAGVRALIGNSRIVMHNISAMRRSYNYLLAVGFSQERVEQSTRFLMRNTTRLLRPRAQFLKMKGVDVVGSVSWITLGEARFIQKYPDYAAYVEEYKAQLKKKKKKQA
;
A
#
# COMPACT_ATOMS: atom_id res chain seq x y z
N MET A 1 -58.57 25.91 -13.04
CA MET A 1 -58.45 27.30 -12.56
C MET A 1 -57.38 27.30 -11.47
N LEU A 2 -56.12 27.72 -11.75
CA LEU A 2 -55.58 29.10 -11.60
C LEU A 2 -55.68 29.58 -10.13
N ARG A 3 -54.66 29.98 -9.36
CA ARG A 3 -53.31 30.57 -9.55
C ARG A 3 -52.42 30.16 -8.33
N LEU A 4 -51.13 29.80 -8.47
CA LEU A 4 -49.93 30.64 -8.56
C LEU A 4 -49.79 31.76 -7.51
N THR A 5 -48.90 31.57 -6.53
CA THR A 5 -48.03 32.65 -6.02
C THR A 5 -46.67 32.10 -5.57
N ALA A 6 -45.62 32.67 -6.17
CA ALA A 6 -44.21 32.39 -5.95
C ALA A 6 -43.66 33.24 -4.80
N LEU A 7 -42.65 32.73 -4.09
CA LEU A 7 -41.73 33.53 -3.28
C LEU A 7 -40.29 33.21 -3.70
N ARG A 8 -39.77 34.07 -4.58
CA ARG A 8 -38.35 34.28 -4.84
C ARG A 8 -37.75 35.04 -3.66
N LEU A 9 -36.61 34.57 -3.15
CA LEU A 9 -35.61 35.44 -2.53
C LEU A 9 -34.28 35.21 -3.24
N GLN A 10 -33.90 36.19 -4.07
CA GLN A 10 -32.53 36.38 -4.53
C GLN A 10 -31.93 37.60 -3.82
N ARG A 11 -30.60 37.59 -3.78
CA ARG A 11 -29.63 38.69 -3.55
C ARG A 11 -29.26 38.94 -2.09
N GLY A 12 -28.00 39.14 -1.72
CA GLY A 12 -26.85 39.52 -2.54
C GLY A 12 -25.49 39.11 -1.98
N HIS A 13 -24.56 38.97 -2.93
CA HIS A 13 -23.13 39.04 -2.73
C HIS A 13 -22.70 40.50 -2.49
N GLY A 14 -21.79 40.71 -1.55
CA GLY A 14 -21.05 41.95 -1.30
C GLY A 14 -19.88 41.68 -0.34
N PRO A 15 -18.73 42.34 -0.47
CA PRO A 15 -17.41 41.73 -0.28
C PRO A 15 -16.90 41.81 1.16
N LEU A 16 -16.28 40.73 1.64
CA LEU A 16 -15.50 40.77 2.88
C LEU A 16 -14.13 41.39 2.58
N LEU A 17 -13.95 42.58 3.16
CA LEU A 17 -12.73 43.36 3.18
C LEU A 17 -11.51 42.52 3.60
N THR A 18 -10.48 42.64 2.76
CA THR A 18 -9.14 42.10 2.89
C THR A 18 -8.44 42.60 4.15
N LEU A 19 -8.25 41.72 5.13
CA LEU A 19 -7.24 41.88 6.18
C LEU A 19 -5.95 41.18 5.70
N ALA A 20 -5.20 41.91 4.87
CA ALA A 20 -3.84 41.56 4.49
C ALA A 20 -2.93 41.63 5.72
N ARG A 21 -2.76 40.50 6.43
CA ARG A 21 -1.57 40.27 7.25
C ARG A 21 -0.50 39.68 6.35
N GLY A 22 0.38 40.55 5.88
CA GLY A 22 1.57 40.18 5.13
C GLY A 22 2.43 39.22 5.94
N PHE A 23 2.42 37.95 5.55
CA PHE A 23 3.59 37.11 5.72
C PHE A 23 4.53 37.51 4.59
N ALA A 24 5.53 38.33 4.90
CA ALA A 24 6.72 38.41 4.08
C ALA A 24 7.24 36.98 3.94
N ALA A 25 7.05 36.39 2.76
CA ALA A 25 7.65 35.12 2.40
C ALA A 25 9.17 35.33 2.49
N ALA A 26 9.78 34.77 3.53
CA ALA A 26 11.23 34.63 3.57
C ALA A 26 11.67 33.94 2.27
N PRO A 27 12.73 34.42 1.59
CA PRO A 27 13.16 33.83 0.34
C PRO A 27 13.53 32.37 0.60
N VAL A 28 12.73 31.47 0.03
CA VAL A 28 13.00 30.03 0.01
C VAL A 28 14.37 29.86 -0.66
N LYS A 29 15.28 29.14 0.01
CA LYS A 29 16.60 28.73 -0.53
C LYS A 29 16.42 27.95 -1.84
N THR A 30 16.31 28.65 -2.96
CA THR A 30 16.04 28.10 -4.30
C THR A 30 17.30 27.57 -4.98
N MET A 31 18.47 28.17 -4.75
CA MET A 31 19.72 27.77 -5.42
C MET A 31 20.24 26.39 -4.97
N GLY A 32 20.17 26.06 -3.68
CA GLY A 32 20.61 24.76 -3.16
C GLY A 32 19.75 23.58 -3.65
N ASN A 33 18.48 23.84 -3.92
CA ASN A 33 17.56 22.84 -4.47
C ASN A 33 17.79 22.63 -5.98
N ALA A 34 18.01 23.72 -6.74
CA ALA A 34 18.29 23.64 -8.18
C ALA A 34 19.59 22.88 -8.49
N ALA A 35 20.67 23.14 -7.75
CA ALA A 35 21.93 22.41 -7.91
C ALA A 35 21.78 20.90 -7.59
N ALA A 36 21.05 20.56 -6.53
CA ALA A 36 20.76 19.18 -6.16
C ALA A 36 19.91 18.45 -7.20
N VAL A 37 18.92 19.14 -7.79
CA VAL A 37 18.09 18.60 -8.89
C VAL A 37 18.94 18.35 -10.13
N ARG A 38 19.79 19.29 -10.55
CA ARG A 38 20.70 19.12 -11.70
C ARG A 38 21.67 17.95 -11.50
N LYS A 39 22.26 17.83 -10.30
CA LYS A 39 23.13 16.69 -9.95
C LYS A 39 22.41 15.35 -10.07
N LYS A 40 21.17 15.26 -9.59
CA LYS A 40 20.35 14.05 -9.72
C LYS A 40 20.00 13.73 -11.17
N GLN A 41 19.62 14.73 -11.97
CA GLN A 41 19.34 14.55 -13.40
C GLN A 41 20.57 14.03 -14.14
N SER A 42 21.74 14.65 -13.94
CA SER A 42 23.01 14.17 -14.50
C SER A 42 23.29 12.70 -14.15
N GLY A 43 23.03 12.30 -12.91
CA GLY A 43 23.13 10.91 -12.48
C GLY A 43 22.19 9.95 -13.22
N TYR A 44 21.01 10.41 -13.64
CA TYR A 44 20.11 9.62 -14.48
C TYR A 44 20.62 9.49 -15.91
N TYR A 45 21.04 10.58 -16.56
CA TYR A 45 21.63 10.52 -17.91
C TYR A 45 22.82 9.57 -17.95
N ALA A 46 23.77 9.68 -17.01
CA ALA A 46 24.90 8.75 -16.91
C ALA A 46 24.46 7.29 -16.76
N ARG A 47 23.42 7.02 -15.96
CA ARG A 47 22.87 5.67 -15.80
C ARG A 47 22.23 5.15 -17.09
N ILE A 48 21.50 6.00 -17.81
CA ILE A 48 20.82 5.67 -19.07
C ILE A 48 21.88 5.31 -20.12
N THR A 49 22.88 6.18 -20.33
CA THR A 49 23.99 5.94 -21.26
C THR A 49 24.70 4.62 -20.95
N ARG A 50 25.03 4.37 -19.68
CA ARG A 50 25.71 3.13 -19.27
C ARG A 50 24.89 1.86 -19.50
N LYS A 51 23.56 1.94 -19.37
CA LYS A 51 22.66 0.79 -19.52
C LYS A 51 22.19 0.55 -20.97
N PHE A 52 22.51 1.46 -21.89
CA PHE A 52 22.13 1.30 -23.29
C PHE A 52 22.90 0.12 -23.91
N PRO A 53 22.23 -0.79 -24.64
CA PRO A 53 22.91 -1.90 -25.28
C PRO A 53 23.93 -1.42 -26.32
N SER A 54 25.21 -1.76 -26.13
CA SER A 54 26.30 -1.33 -27.04
C SER A 54 26.11 -1.82 -28.48
N GLN A 55 25.41 -2.95 -28.65
CA GLN A 55 25.07 -3.54 -29.95
C GLN A 55 24.14 -2.65 -30.79
N LEU A 56 23.39 -1.74 -30.17
CA LEU A 56 22.49 -0.80 -30.85
C LEU A 56 23.18 0.52 -31.21
N GLY A 57 24.50 0.61 -31.04
CA GLY A 57 25.29 1.81 -31.30
C GLY A 57 25.26 2.80 -30.14
N GLN A 58 25.43 4.09 -30.47
CA GLN A 58 25.43 5.16 -29.49
C GLN A 58 24.01 5.63 -29.17
N LEU A 59 23.73 5.82 -27.88
CA LEU A 59 22.49 6.41 -27.41
C LEU A 59 22.37 7.86 -27.89
N SER A 60 21.26 8.18 -28.57
CA SER A 60 20.88 9.56 -28.88
C SER A 60 20.33 10.25 -27.62
N LEU A 61 21.01 11.30 -27.15
CA LEU A 61 20.51 12.12 -26.05
C LEU A 61 19.19 12.83 -26.41
N GLU A 62 19.02 13.18 -27.68
CA GLU A 62 17.73 13.72 -28.15
C GLU A 62 16.60 12.71 -28.00
N ALA A 63 16.85 11.40 -28.22
CA ALA A 63 15.84 10.37 -27.99
C ALA A 63 15.44 10.28 -26.51
N VAL A 64 16.43 10.43 -25.61
CA VAL A 64 16.17 10.51 -24.16
C VAL A 64 15.29 11.74 -23.85
N ASP A 65 15.64 12.90 -24.40
CA ASP A 65 14.93 14.15 -24.15
C ASP A 65 13.52 14.15 -24.75
N ARG A 66 13.34 13.61 -25.96
CA ARG A 66 12.01 13.41 -26.56
C ARG A 66 11.13 12.51 -25.69
N THR A 67 11.68 11.38 -25.23
CA THR A 67 10.95 10.43 -24.38
C THR A 67 10.61 11.05 -23.02
N ALA A 68 11.54 11.81 -22.44
CA ALA A 68 11.29 12.54 -21.20
C ALA A 68 10.22 13.63 -21.41
N GLY A 69 10.29 14.37 -22.51
CA GLY A 69 9.31 15.36 -22.94
C GLY A 69 7.92 14.76 -23.09
N TYR A 70 7.80 13.63 -23.77
CA TYR A 70 6.55 12.87 -23.87
C TYR A 70 5.97 12.51 -22.49
N LEU A 71 6.77 11.89 -21.63
CA LEU A 71 6.35 11.50 -20.28
C LEU A 71 5.97 12.71 -19.40
N THR A 72 6.67 13.84 -19.55
CA THR A 72 6.33 15.08 -18.84
C THR A 72 5.08 15.75 -19.38
N GLY A 73 4.83 15.69 -20.69
CA GLY A 73 3.56 16.11 -21.30
C GLY A 73 2.36 15.35 -20.75
N ARG A 74 2.55 14.10 -20.32
CA ARG A 74 1.54 13.30 -19.59
C ARG A 74 1.35 13.72 -18.12
N GLY A 75 2.11 14.68 -17.61
CA GLY A 75 2.02 15.15 -16.22
C GLY A 75 3.01 14.50 -15.24
N LEU A 76 3.99 13.72 -15.72
CA LEU A 76 5.10 13.29 -14.86
C LEU A 76 6.09 14.44 -14.65
N SER A 77 6.76 14.48 -13.49
CA SER A 77 7.90 15.38 -13.33
C SER A 77 9.11 14.88 -14.12
N GLN A 78 9.99 15.79 -14.54
CA GLN A 78 11.24 15.44 -15.25
C GLN A 78 12.02 14.33 -14.52
N MET A 79 12.07 14.38 -13.19
CA MET A 79 12.76 13.39 -12.37
C MET A 79 12.11 12.00 -12.45
N ARG A 80 10.78 11.94 -12.46
CA ARG A 80 10.04 10.68 -12.60
C ARG A 80 10.18 10.11 -14.02
N ALA A 81 10.16 10.96 -15.04
CA ALA A 81 10.38 10.58 -16.43
C ALA A 81 11.78 9.98 -16.63
N LEU A 82 12.84 10.69 -16.22
CA LEU A 82 14.22 10.19 -16.29
C LEU A 82 14.42 8.92 -15.46
N ARG A 83 13.76 8.81 -14.30
CA ARG A 83 13.78 7.58 -13.52
C ARG A 83 13.21 6.40 -14.32
N ALA A 84 12.05 6.57 -14.96
CA ALA A 84 11.43 5.54 -15.78
C ALA A 84 12.37 5.09 -16.92
N ILE A 85 12.91 6.04 -17.68
CA ILE A 85 13.88 5.74 -18.75
C ILE A 85 15.11 5.00 -18.19
N SER A 86 15.61 5.37 -17.01
CA SER A 86 16.76 4.69 -16.40
C SER A 86 16.48 3.26 -15.90
N LEU A 87 15.21 2.92 -15.69
CA LEU A 87 14.78 1.56 -15.35
C LEU A 87 14.71 0.69 -16.62
N HIS A 88 14.25 1.25 -17.74
CA HIS A 88 14.17 0.57 -19.03
C HIS A 88 14.62 1.50 -20.15
N VAL A 89 15.90 1.44 -20.50
CA VAL A 89 16.49 2.38 -21.45
C VAL A 89 15.88 2.24 -22.84
N MET A 90 15.48 1.02 -23.23
CA MET A 90 14.84 0.77 -24.53
C MET A 90 13.52 1.53 -24.72
N LEU A 91 12.94 2.12 -23.67
CA LEU A 91 11.82 3.04 -23.79
C LEU A 91 12.12 4.20 -24.76
N THR A 92 13.38 4.63 -24.88
CA THR A 92 13.76 5.70 -25.82
C THR A 92 13.67 5.32 -27.29
N SER A 93 13.54 4.02 -27.57
CA SER A 93 13.42 3.47 -28.91
C SER A 93 11.98 3.13 -29.28
N TYR A 94 11.02 3.31 -28.36
CA TYR A 94 9.61 3.03 -28.63
C TYR A 94 8.98 4.16 -29.41
N SER A 95 8.18 3.82 -30.42
CA SER A 95 7.37 4.82 -31.12
C SER A 95 6.29 5.35 -30.17
N GLN A 96 5.91 6.61 -30.37
CA GLN A 96 4.83 7.21 -29.60
C GLN A 96 3.51 6.46 -29.80
N GLU A 97 3.24 6.01 -31.02
CA GLU A 97 2.07 5.17 -31.34
C GLU A 97 2.03 3.87 -30.53
N MET A 98 3.16 3.14 -30.43
CA MET A 98 3.24 1.92 -29.63
C MET A 98 2.97 2.20 -28.15
N MET A 99 3.57 3.26 -27.61
CA MET A 99 3.34 3.65 -26.21
C MET A 99 1.88 4.03 -25.97
N GLU A 100 1.28 4.85 -26.84
CA GLU A 100 -0.12 5.27 -26.73
C GLU A 100 -1.08 4.09 -26.84
N GLY A 101 -0.84 3.13 -27.74
CA GLY A 101 -1.67 1.93 -27.83
C GLY A 101 -1.68 1.11 -26.52
N LYS A 102 -0.53 1.02 -25.82
CA LYS A 102 -0.46 0.33 -24.52
C LYS A 102 -1.09 1.13 -23.39
N ILE A 103 -0.98 2.45 -23.45
CA ILE A 103 -1.65 3.36 -22.52
C ILE A 103 -3.18 3.26 -22.68
N GLU A 104 -3.67 3.28 -23.92
CA GLU A 104 -5.10 3.13 -24.22
C GLU A 104 -5.61 1.77 -23.74
N TRP A 105 -4.86 0.70 -23.97
CA TRP A 105 -5.21 -0.62 -23.43
C TRP A 105 -5.30 -0.65 -21.90
N LEU A 106 -4.34 -0.04 -21.19
CA LEU A 106 -4.42 0.10 -19.72
C LEU A 106 -5.63 0.96 -19.29
N SER A 107 -5.96 1.98 -20.06
CA SER A 107 -7.16 2.82 -19.83
C SER A 107 -8.44 2.00 -20.01
N ASN A 108 -8.52 1.20 -21.08
CA ASN A 108 -9.66 0.33 -21.38
C ASN A 108 -9.84 -0.80 -20.35
N LEU A 109 -8.76 -1.23 -19.70
CA LEU A 109 -8.87 -2.11 -18.51
C LEU A 109 -9.48 -1.41 -17.29
N GLY A 110 -9.50 -0.08 -17.25
CA GLY A 110 -10.08 0.73 -16.17
C GLY A 110 -9.06 1.46 -15.30
N LEU A 111 -7.79 1.57 -15.69
CA LEU A 111 -6.83 2.40 -14.95
C LEU A 111 -7.03 3.89 -15.28
N SER A 112 -7.15 4.72 -14.25
CA SER A 112 -7.08 6.18 -14.43
C SER A 112 -5.71 6.64 -14.93
N HIS A 113 -5.65 7.80 -15.58
CA HIS A 113 -4.43 8.44 -16.08
C HIS A 113 -3.27 8.46 -15.07
N ASP A 114 -3.54 8.88 -13.83
CA ASP A 114 -2.53 8.95 -12.77
C ASP A 114 -1.98 7.57 -12.40
N LYS A 115 -2.84 6.54 -12.40
CA LYS A 115 -2.42 5.16 -12.13
C LYS A 115 -1.62 4.56 -13.27
N ILE A 116 -1.95 4.89 -14.51
CA ILE A 116 -1.13 4.52 -15.68
C ILE A 116 0.26 5.15 -15.55
N ASN A 117 0.34 6.44 -15.23
CA ASN A 117 1.61 7.12 -14.99
C ASN A 117 2.41 6.52 -13.83
N ASP A 118 1.75 6.12 -12.74
CA ASP A 118 2.39 5.39 -11.64
C ASP A 118 2.90 4.00 -12.05
N VAL A 119 2.19 3.30 -12.93
CA VAL A 119 2.60 2.01 -13.51
C VAL A 119 3.83 2.20 -14.39
N ILE A 120 3.82 3.14 -15.33
CA ILE A 120 4.94 3.43 -16.25
C ILE A 120 6.22 3.78 -15.47
N VAL A 121 6.11 4.57 -14.40
CA VAL A 121 7.28 4.95 -13.58
C VAL A 121 7.87 3.76 -12.82
N ARG A 122 7.06 2.77 -12.47
CA ARG A 122 7.51 1.57 -11.74
C ARG A 122 7.99 0.46 -12.67
N HIS A 123 7.36 0.29 -13.83
CA HIS A 123 7.62 -0.80 -14.77
C HIS A 123 7.46 -0.35 -16.24
N PRO A 124 8.38 0.49 -16.75
CA PRO A 124 8.22 1.15 -18.05
C PRO A 124 8.23 0.20 -19.25
N ASN A 125 8.86 -0.97 -19.12
CA ASN A 125 8.83 -2.02 -20.13
C ASN A 125 7.42 -2.60 -20.36
N ILE A 126 6.41 -2.30 -19.53
CA ILE A 126 5.02 -2.66 -19.82
C ILE A 126 4.55 -2.16 -21.18
N LEU A 127 5.08 -1.00 -21.61
CA LEU A 127 4.76 -0.38 -22.90
C LEU A 127 5.41 -1.09 -24.10
N GLY A 128 6.30 -2.05 -23.86
CA GLY A 128 7.01 -2.80 -24.90
C GLY A 128 6.52 -4.22 -25.13
N TYR A 129 5.58 -4.72 -24.32
CA TYR A 129 5.07 -6.08 -24.49
C TYR A 129 4.00 -6.15 -25.58
N SER A 130 3.98 -7.25 -26.33
CA SER A 130 2.97 -7.49 -27.37
C SER A 130 1.55 -7.54 -26.79
N PHE A 131 0.53 -7.23 -27.60
CA PHE A 131 -0.86 -7.27 -27.11
C PHE A 131 -1.28 -8.71 -26.80
N GLU A 132 -0.82 -9.67 -27.59
CA GLU A 132 -1.07 -11.10 -27.44
C GLU A 132 -0.58 -11.59 -26.07
N LYS A 133 0.64 -11.20 -25.66
CA LYS A 133 1.17 -11.57 -24.34
C LYS A 133 0.36 -10.96 -23.20
N LEU A 134 -0.02 -9.68 -23.32
CA LEU A 134 -0.81 -9.00 -22.30
C LEU A 134 -2.21 -9.60 -22.17
N GLN A 135 -2.83 -9.95 -23.31
CA GLN A 135 -4.14 -10.57 -23.38
C GLN A 135 -4.11 -12.00 -22.81
N ALA A 136 -3.12 -12.81 -23.18
CA ALA A 136 -2.91 -14.14 -22.62
C ALA A 136 -2.74 -14.10 -21.09
N LEU A 137 -2.06 -13.08 -20.56
CA LEU A 137 -1.93 -12.89 -19.11
C LEU A 137 -3.28 -12.53 -18.47
N VAL A 138 -4.09 -11.66 -19.09
CA VAL A 138 -5.44 -11.34 -18.61
C VAL A 138 -6.31 -12.60 -18.57
N GLU A 139 -6.31 -13.37 -19.64
CA GLU A 139 -7.06 -14.62 -19.75
C GLU A 139 -6.60 -15.65 -18.72
N TRP A 140 -5.29 -15.75 -18.48
CA TRP A 140 -4.74 -16.61 -17.44
C TRP A 140 -5.24 -16.23 -16.04
N TYR A 141 -5.30 -14.94 -15.69
CA TYR A 141 -5.86 -14.53 -14.40
C TYR A 141 -7.35 -14.87 -14.30
N ILE A 142 -8.12 -14.65 -15.37
CA ILE A 142 -9.56 -14.93 -15.41
C ILE A 142 -9.83 -16.43 -15.29
N SER A 143 -9.04 -17.28 -15.96
CA SER A 143 -9.19 -18.74 -15.88
C SER A 143 -8.92 -19.28 -14.48
N HIS A 144 -8.17 -18.55 -13.66
CA HIS A 144 -7.92 -18.86 -12.24
C HIS A 144 -8.87 -18.10 -11.29
N GLY A 145 -10.01 -17.64 -11.79
CA GLY A 145 -11.10 -17.07 -10.98
C GLY A 145 -10.89 -15.62 -10.55
N VAL A 146 -9.92 -14.89 -11.10
CA VAL A 146 -9.82 -13.44 -10.88
C VAL A 146 -10.93 -12.74 -11.66
N PRO A 147 -11.78 -11.93 -10.99
CA PRO A 147 -12.84 -11.20 -11.68
C PRO A 147 -12.28 -10.19 -12.68
N LYS A 148 -12.89 -10.07 -13.85
CA LYS A 148 -12.45 -9.18 -14.93
C LYS A 148 -12.32 -7.72 -14.47
N GLU A 149 -13.25 -7.25 -13.64
CA GLU A 149 -13.26 -5.92 -13.05
C GLU A 149 -12.10 -5.65 -12.08
N LYS A 150 -11.37 -6.69 -11.64
CA LYS A 150 -10.17 -6.56 -10.80
C LYS A 150 -8.88 -6.47 -11.60
N MET A 151 -8.92 -6.65 -12.93
CA MET A 151 -7.70 -6.61 -13.74
C MET A 151 -6.98 -5.26 -13.67
N ALA A 152 -7.71 -4.13 -13.66
CA ALA A 152 -7.10 -2.83 -13.45
C ALA A 152 -6.31 -2.75 -12.13
N TYR A 153 -6.86 -3.33 -11.06
CA TYR A 153 -6.17 -3.39 -9.76
C TYR A 153 -4.91 -4.26 -9.84
N VAL A 154 -4.99 -5.45 -10.46
CA VAL A 154 -3.86 -6.38 -10.62
C VAL A 154 -2.70 -5.71 -11.36
N PHE A 155 -2.95 -5.11 -12.52
CA PHE A 155 -1.92 -4.40 -13.29
C PHE A 155 -1.39 -3.15 -12.57
N ASN A 156 -2.24 -2.48 -11.79
CA ASN A 156 -1.79 -1.36 -10.97
C ASN A 156 -0.86 -1.80 -9.83
N VAL A 157 -1.18 -2.86 -9.07
CA VAL A 157 -0.38 -3.26 -7.90
C VAL A 157 0.82 -4.12 -8.27
N PHE A 158 0.73 -4.91 -9.34
CA PHE A 158 1.80 -5.81 -9.79
C PHE A 158 2.06 -5.69 -11.30
N PRO A 159 2.51 -4.51 -11.78
CA PRO A 159 2.80 -4.32 -13.20
C PRO A 159 3.96 -5.21 -13.66
N ALA A 160 4.88 -5.59 -12.77
CA ALA A 160 5.97 -6.52 -13.08
C ALA A 160 5.50 -7.93 -13.47
N GLY A 161 4.24 -8.29 -13.19
CA GLY A 161 3.66 -9.57 -13.57
C GLY A 161 3.69 -9.83 -15.07
N VAL A 162 3.66 -8.78 -15.90
CA VAL A 162 3.77 -8.89 -17.37
C VAL A 162 5.09 -9.51 -17.83
N SER A 163 6.12 -9.47 -16.99
CA SER A 163 7.43 -10.04 -17.31
C SER A 163 7.51 -11.53 -17.02
N LEU A 164 6.52 -12.11 -16.32
CA LEU A 164 6.49 -13.54 -16.04
C LEU A 164 5.97 -14.32 -17.26
N ALA A 165 6.49 -15.54 -17.42
CA ALA A 165 5.96 -16.51 -18.38
C ALA A 165 4.80 -17.26 -17.75
N VAL A 166 3.80 -17.62 -18.55
CA VAL A 166 2.59 -18.34 -18.08
C VAL A 166 2.97 -19.66 -17.41
N ASP A 167 3.95 -20.39 -17.94
CA ASP A 167 4.41 -21.65 -17.33
C ASP A 167 4.95 -21.43 -15.92
N ASN A 168 5.70 -20.35 -15.68
CA ASN A 168 6.16 -20.01 -14.33
C ASN A 168 4.99 -19.68 -13.40
N LEU A 169 3.95 -19.01 -13.90
CA LEU A 169 2.75 -18.71 -13.13
C LEU A 169 1.98 -19.99 -12.74
N ASN A 170 1.87 -20.96 -13.64
CA ASN A 170 1.24 -22.25 -13.37
C ASN A 170 1.96 -22.99 -12.23
N VAL A 171 3.29 -23.03 -12.27
CA VAL A 171 4.08 -23.64 -11.19
C VAL A 171 3.82 -22.96 -9.83
N LYS A 172 3.57 -21.63 -9.80
CA LYS A 172 3.17 -20.95 -8.56
C LYS A 172 1.79 -21.39 -8.08
N VAL A 173 0.84 -21.54 -9.00
CA VAL A 173 -0.51 -21.99 -8.69
C VAL A 173 -0.48 -23.42 -8.14
N ASP A 174 0.30 -24.30 -8.77
CA ASP A 174 0.44 -25.69 -8.31
C ASP A 174 1.07 -25.76 -6.92
N CYS A 175 2.09 -24.94 -6.64
CA CYS A 175 2.63 -24.80 -5.28
C CYS A 175 1.55 -24.37 -4.26
N PHE A 176 0.63 -23.45 -4.61
CA PHE A 176 -0.48 -23.11 -3.72
C PHE A 176 -1.47 -24.26 -3.52
N LYS A 177 -1.72 -25.08 -4.55
CA LYS A 177 -2.53 -26.30 -4.44
C LYS A 177 -1.87 -27.34 -3.55
N GLU A 178 -0.56 -27.54 -3.67
CA GLU A 178 0.23 -28.45 -2.81
C GLU A 178 0.18 -28.03 -1.33
N ILE A 179 0.14 -26.73 -1.05
CA ILE A 179 -0.09 -26.20 0.32
C ILE A 179 -1.52 -26.52 0.82
N GLY A 180 -2.43 -26.89 -0.07
CA GLY A 180 -3.84 -27.20 0.22
C GLY A 180 -4.81 -26.04 -0.08
N CYS A 181 -4.38 -25.00 -0.81
CA CYS A 181 -5.30 -23.92 -1.20
C CYS A 181 -6.30 -24.41 -2.24
N ASN A 182 -7.59 -24.17 -2.00
CA ASN A 182 -8.62 -24.39 -3.01
C ASN A 182 -8.67 -23.26 -4.05
N ASP A 183 -9.39 -23.48 -5.15
CA ASP A 183 -9.47 -22.51 -6.25
C ASP A 183 -9.99 -21.14 -5.81
N GLY A 184 -10.94 -21.08 -4.88
CA GLY A 184 -11.44 -19.80 -4.34
C GLY A 184 -10.38 -19.04 -3.52
N GLN A 185 -9.55 -19.76 -2.77
CA GLN A 185 -8.41 -19.20 -2.05
C GLN A 185 -7.34 -18.72 -3.03
N ILE A 186 -7.03 -19.50 -4.07
CA ILE A 186 -6.08 -19.11 -5.11
C ILE A 186 -6.57 -17.86 -5.86
N ALA A 187 -7.83 -17.85 -6.32
CA ALA A 187 -8.47 -16.70 -6.95
C ALA A 187 -8.36 -15.45 -6.07
N ARG A 188 -8.58 -15.60 -4.75
CA ARG A 188 -8.42 -14.51 -3.78
C ARG A 188 -6.97 -14.04 -3.68
N ILE A 189 -6.00 -14.95 -3.62
CA ILE A 189 -4.57 -14.64 -3.59
C ILE A 189 -4.19 -13.83 -4.83
N LEU A 190 -4.55 -14.31 -6.02
CA LEU A 190 -4.27 -13.67 -7.30
C LEU A 190 -4.96 -12.30 -7.42
N THR A 191 -6.18 -12.17 -6.90
CA THR A 191 -6.94 -10.92 -6.95
C THR A 191 -6.35 -9.84 -6.02
N LEU A 192 -6.00 -10.21 -4.78
CA LEU A 192 -5.66 -9.23 -3.74
C LEU A 192 -4.17 -9.04 -3.53
N ALA A 193 -3.36 -10.03 -3.88
CA ALA A 193 -1.92 -10.08 -3.62
C ALA A 193 -1.12 -10.69 -4.78
N PRO A 194 -1.34 -10.31 -6.05
CA PRO A 194 -0.69 -10.94 -7.20
C PRO A 194 0.85 -10.86 -7.14
N GLN A 195 1.42 -9.90 -6.41
CA GLN A 195 2.87 -9.82 -6.18
C GLN A 195 3.50 -11.06 -5.53
N VAL A 196 2.70 -11.95 -4.93
CA VAL A 196 3.20 -13.24 -4.39
C VAL A 196 3.79 -14.12 -5.50
N LEU A 197 3.33 -13.94 -6.75
CA LEU A 197 3.82 -14.69 -7.91
C LEU A 197 5.28 -14.38 -8.25
N ALA A 198 5.83 -13.26 -7.77
CA ALA A 198 7.24 -12.92 -7.93
C ALA A 198 8.17 -13.68 -6.99
N ILE A 199 7.65 -14.41 -6.00
CA ILE A 199 8.44 -15.18 -5.04
C ILE A 199 8.87 -16.49 -5.69
N SER A 200 10.12 -16.93 -5.52
CA SER A 200 10.59 -18.23 -6.04
C SER A 200 9.83 -19.39 -5.37
N VAL A 201 9.70 -20.52 -6.09
CA VAL A 201 8.98 -21.70 -5.57
C VAL A 201 9.68 -22.20 -4.30
N ASP A 202 11.01 -22.32 -4.35
CA ASP A 202 11.84 -22.71 -3.21
C ASP A 202 11.57 -21.84 -1.97
N LYS A 203 11.41 -20.53 -2.17
CA LYS A 203 11.15 -19.62 -1.06
C LYS A 203 9.73 -19.77 -0.51
N LEU A 204 8.74 -20.05 -1.36
CA LEU A 204 7.38 -20.38 -0.91
C LEU A 204 7.42 -21.66 -0.06
N GLN A 205 7.99 -22.74 -0.59
CA GLN A 205 8.08 -24.04 0.09
C GLN A 205 8.88 -23.96 1.39
N THR A 206 10.04 -23.30 1.39
CA THR A 206 10.87 -23.11 2.61
C THR A 206 10.08 -22.40 3.71
N ASN A 207 9.32 -21.36 3.36
CA ASN A 207 8.55 -20.62 4.35
C ASN A 207 7.29 -21.36 4.81
N VAL A 208 6.73 -22.26 3.99
CA VAL A 208 5.64 -23.15 4.39
C VAL A 208 6.17 -24.19 5.38
N ALA A 209 7.26 -24.88 5.04
CA ALA A 209 7.91 -25.84 5.93
C ALA A 209 8.28 -25.19 7.28
N PHE A 210 8.79 -23.96 7.25
CA PHE A 210 9.08 -23.22 8.48
C PHE A 210 7.82 -22.93 9.34
N LEU A 211 6.66 -22.69 8.73
CA LEU A 211 5.41 -22.53 9.47
C LEU A 211 4.99 -23.85 10.14
N GLU A 212 5.19 -24.98 9.48
CA GLU A 212 4.96 -26.32 10.05
C GLU A 212 5.92 -26.62 11.19
N GLU A 213 7.21 -26.30 11.04
CA GLU A 213 8.23 -26.43 12.09
C GLU A 213 7.92 -25.58 13.33
N LEU A 214 7.26 -24.42 13.16
CA LEU A 214 6.75 -23.62 14.26
C LEU A 214 5.56 -24.26 14.99
N GLY A 215 5.05 -25.39 14.51
CA GLY A 215 3.91 -26.11 15.08
C GLY A 215 2.56 -25.64 14.55
N ILE A 216 2.50 -25.00 13.37
CA ILE A 216 1.22 -24.73 12.70
C ILE A 216 0.75 -26.02 12.01
N PRO A 217 -0.44 -26.55 12.36
CA PRO A 217 -1.01 -27.70 11.66
C PRO A 217 -1.26 -27.42 10.18
N SER A 218 -1.03 -28.42 9.33
CA SER A 218 -1.07 -28.26 7.87
C SER A 218 -2.45 -27.82 7.36
N GLU A 219 -3.53 -28.24 8.02
CA GLU A 219 -4.91 -27.84 7.70
C GLU A 219 -5.16 -26.33 7.85
N HIS A 220 -4.33 -25.61 8.61
CA HIS A 220 -4.44 -24.16 8.80
C HIS A 220 -3.62 -23.35 7.78
N LEU A 221 -2.65 -23.96 7.10
CA LEU A 221 -1.76 -23.27 6.17
C LEU A 221 -2.51 -22.62 4.99
N PRO A 222 -3.47 -23.29 4.31
CA PRO A 222 -4.24 -22.66 3.23
C PRO A 222 -4.94 -21.37 3.69
N GLY A 223 -5.55 -21.41 4.88
CA GLY A 223 -6.23 -20.26 5.46
C GLY A 223 -5.28 -19.12 5.83
N ILE A 224 -4.07 -19.42 6.31
CA ILE A 224 -3.02 -18.42 6.57
C ILE A 224 -2.56 -17.80 5.26
N VAL A 225 -2.14 -18.63 4.29
CA VAL A 225 -1.61 -18.18 3.00
C VAL A 225 -2.65 -17.34 2.27
N ALA A 226 -3.92 -17.75 2.19
CA ALA A 226 -4.97 -16.98 1.51
C ALA A 226 -5.30 -15.63 2.19
N ARG A 227 -5.07 -15.49 3.50
CA ARG A 227 -5.32 -14.23 4.25
C ARG A 227 -4.14 -13.27 4.18
N VAL A 228 -2.91 -13.80 4.18
CA VAL A 228 -1.68 -13.01 4.20
C VAL A 228 -0.59 -13.64 3.31
N PRO A 229 -0.76 -13.70 1.98
CA PRO A 229 0.22 -14.34 1.09
C PRO A 229 1.62 -13.72 1.22
N GLN A 230 1.68 -12.44 1.59
CA GLN A 230 2.93 -11.71 1.78
C GLN A 230 3.78 -12.26 2.93
N CYS A 231 3.23 -13.04 3.86
CA CYS A 231 4.03 -13.68 4.91
C CYS A 231 5.08 -14.62 4.32
N LEU A 232 4.79 -15.25 3.17
CA LEU A 232 5.73 -16.12 2.46
C LEU A 232 6.90 -15.37 1.81
N SER A 233 6.89 -14.03 1.80
CA SER A 233 8.06 -13.23 1.40
C SER A 233 8.98 -12.87 2.57
N LEU A 234 8.55 -13.12 3.82
CA LEU A 234 9.32 -12.74 5.00
C LEU A 234 10.52 -13.68 5.21
N ARG A 235 11.48 -13.18 5.98
CA ARG A 235 12.55 -14.00 6.55
C ARG A 235 11.95 -14.87 7.67
N ALA A 236 12.34 -16.13 7.76
CA ALA A 236 11.89 -17.04 8.82
C ALA A 236 12.10 -16.44 10.22
N ALA A 237 13.28 -15.85 10.47
CA ALA A 237 13.58 -15.13 11.70
C ALA A 237 12.53 -14.05 12.05
N ARG A 238 12.04 -13.29 11.06
CA ARG A 238 11.04 -12.25 11.29
C ARG A 238 9.67 -12.82 11.69
N ILE A 239 9.31 -13.99 11.16
CA ILE A 239 8.11 -14.72 11.56
C ILE A 239 8.30 -15.21 13.01
N LYS A 240 9.45 -15.85 13.31
CA LYS A 240 9.80 -16.32 14.66
C LYS A 240 9.77 -15.21 15.70
N GLU A 241 10.37 -14.06 15.41
CA GLU A 241 10.35 -12.88 16.29
C GLU A 241 8.92 -12.41 16.61
N THR A 242 7.97 -12.61 15.69
CA THR A 242 6.55 -12.32 15.97
C THR A 242 5.98 -13.33 16.95
N VAL A 243 6.22 -14.62 16.69
CA VAL A 243 5.75 -15.72 17.55
C VAL A 243 6.28 -15.54 18.97
N ASP A 244 7.60 -15.37 19.10
CA ASP A 244 8.28 -15.17 20.39
C ASP A 244 7.75 -13.94 21.12
N ALA A 245 7.51 -12.82 20.42
CA ALA A 245 6.99 -11.61 21.05
C ALA A 245 5.53 -11.75 21.50
N VAL A 246 4.73 -12.59 20.84
CA VAL A 246 3.36 -12.87 21.27
C VAL A 246 3.36 -13.88 22.43
N ASP A 247 4.27 -14.85 22.42
CA ASP A 247 4.48 -15.77 23.54
C ASP A 247 4.97 -15.04 24.79
N GLU A 248 5.84 -14.04 24.64
CA GLU A 248 6.25 -13.13 25.73
C GLU A 248 5.05 -12.42 26.36
N MET A 249 4.06 -12.01 25.56
CA MET A 249 2.89 -11.27 26.04
C MET A 249 1.84 -12.17 26.69
N PHE A 250 1.60 -13.36 26.16
CA PHE A 250 0.43 -14.17 26.54
C PHE A 250 0.77 -15.57 27.07
N GLY A 251 2.05 -15.93 27.09
CA GLY A 251 2.54 -17.24 27.48
C GLY A 251 2.78 -18.19 26.29
N PRO A 252 3.41 -19.35 26.53
CA PRO A 252 3.84 -20.27 25.48
C PRO A 252 2.72 -20.71 24.51
N GLY A 253 3.06 -20.72 23.22
CA GLY A 253 2.17 -21.15 22.14
C GLY A 253 1.13 -20.11 21.71
N ALA A 254 1.04 -18.95 22.36
CA ALA A 254 0.13 -17.88 21.98
C ALA A 254 0.45 -17.30 20.60
N GLY A 255 1.73 -17.25 20.21
CA GLY A 255 2.18 -16.81 18.90
C GLY A 255 1.65 -17.69 17.78
N VAL A 256 1.70 -19.00 17.93
CA VAL A 256 1.14 -19.96 16.97
C VAL A 256 -0.38 -19.81 16.88
N ARG A 257 -1.07 -19.77 18.03
CA ARG A 257 -2.52 -19.52 18.07
C ARG A 257 -2.89 -18.19 17.40
N ALA A 258 -2.08 -17.15 17.57
CA ALA A 258 -2.28 -15.84 16.94
C ALA A 258 -2.06 -15.89 15.43
N LEU A 259 -1.10 -16.67 14.91
CA LEU A 259 -0.92 -16.85 13.47
C LEU A 259 -2.11 -17.59 12.84
N ILE A 260 -2.69 -18.58 13.53
CA ILE A 260 -3.88 -19.30 13.06
C ILE A 260 -5.11 -18.38 13.09
N GLY A 261 -5.40 -17.74 14.21
CA GLY A 261 -6.59 -16.89 14.37
C GLY A 261 -6.52 -15.55 13.64
N ASN A 262 -5.34 -14.94 13.56
CA ASN A 262 -5.11 -13.58 13.07
C ASN A 262 -3.75 -13.44 12.37
N SER A 263 -3.54 -14.22 11.30
CA SER A 263 -2.26 -14.34 10.57
C SER A 263 -1.62 -13.01 10.16
N ARG A 264 -2.43 -11.95 9.94
CA ARG A 264 -1.92 -10.62 9.58
C ARG A 264 -1.06 -9.98 10.67
N ILE A 265 -1.10 -10.47 11.91
CA ILE A 265 -0.26 -10.01 13.02
C ILE A 265 1.24 -10.05 12.66
N VAL A 266 1.68 -11.03 11.87
CA VAL A 266 3.08 -11.17 11.42
C VAL A 266 3.58 -9.98 10.59
N MET A 267 2.66 -9.26 9.95
CA MET A 267 2.98 -8.07 9.14
C MET A 267 3.11 -6.79 9.98
N HIS A 268 2.84 -6.84 11.30
CA HIS A 268 2.88 -5.67 12.17
C HIS A 268 4.21 -5.51 12.88
N ASN A 269 4.56 -4.25 13.15
CA ASN A 269 5.78 -3.90 13.87
C ASN A 269 5.71 -4.38 15.34
N ILE A 270 6.64 -5.24 15.75
CA ILE A 270 6.68 -5.86 17.07
C ILE A 270 6.72 -4.82 18.19
N SER A 271 7.58 -3.81 18.09
CA SER A 271 7.67 -2.76 19.11
C SER A 271 6.36 -1.97 19.26
N ALA A 272 5.61 -1.78 18.17
CA ALA A 272 4.29 -1.17 18.21
C ALA A 272 3.27 -2.07 18.90
N MET A 273 3.33 -3.39 18.66
CA MET A 273 2.47 -4.36 19.33
C MET A 273 2.73 -4.37 20.85
N ARG A 274 3.99 -4.41 21.29
CA ARG A 274 4.38 -4.29 22.71
C ARG A 274 3.83 -3.00 23.35
N ARG A 275 3.95 -1.86 22.66
CA ARG A 275 3.39 -0.59 23.17
C ARG A 275 1.88 -0.62 23.31
N SER A 276 1.18 -1.25 22.36
CA SER A 276 -0.27 -1.40 22.43
C SER A 276 -0.70 -2.36 23.52
N TYR A 277 0.00 -3.48 23.69
CA TYR A 277 -0.19 -4.43 24.78
C TYR A 277 -0.07 -3.74 26.15
N ASN A 278 1.09 -3.14 26.43
CA ASN A 278 1.37 -2.46 27.70
C ASN A 278 0.37 -1.34 27.98
N TYR A 279 -0.07 -0.62 26.94
CA TYR A 279 -1.07 0.42 27.09
C TYR A 279 -2.45 -0.14 27.47
N LEU A 280 -2.88 -1.24 26.86
CA LEU A 280 -4.18 -1.86 27.16
C LEU A 280 -4.20 -2.38 28.61
N LEU A 281 -3.11 -3.02 29.07
CA LEU A 281 -2.98 -3.42 30.47
C LEU A 281 -3.06 -2.20 31.41
N ALA A 282 -2.34 -1.12 31.10
CA ALA A 282 -2.38 0.12 31.88
C ALA A 282 -3.76 0.82 31.88
N VAL A 283 -4.60 0.55 30.88
CA VAL A 283 -5.98 1.04 30.85
C VAL A 283 -6.91 0.23 31.76
N GLY A 284 -6.54 -1.02 32.08
CA GLY A 284 -7.28 -1.94 32.93
C GLY A 284 -7.70 -3.25 32.26
N PHE A 285 -7.25 -3.54 31.03
CA PHE A 285 -7.53 -4.83 30.39
C PHE A 285 -6.72 -5.95 31.05
N SER A 286 -7.32 -7.12 31.24
CA SER A 286 -6.57 -8.32 31.61
C SER A 286 -5.82 -8.89 30.39
N GLN A 287 -4.78 -9.68 30.64
CA GLN A 287 -4.00 -10.35 29.60
C GLN A 287 -4.88 -11.26 28.74
N GLU A 288 -5.74 -12.06 29.38
CA GLU A 288 -6.65 -13.01 28.74
C GLU A 288 -7.64 -12.28 27.82
N ARG A 289 -8.14 -11.11 28.27
CA ARG A 289 -9.06 -10.30 27.49
C ARG A 289 -8.41 -9.74 26.23
N VAL A 290 -7.12 -9.40 26.28
CA VAL A 290 -6.38 -8.96 25.09
C VAL A 290 -6.07 -10.14 24.17
N GLU A 291 -5.76 -11.32 24.71
CA GLU A 291 -5.48 -12.53 23.92
C GLU A 291 -6.69 -12.96 23.09
N GLN A 292 -7.91 -12.85 23.63
CA GLN A 292 -9.17 -13.10 22.90
C GLN A 292 -9.25 -12.37 21.55
N SER A 293 -8.56 -11.23 21.41
CA SER A 293 -8.39 -10.59 20.11
C SER A 293 -7.06 -9.88 19.95
N THR A 294 -6.07 -10.60 19.42
CA THR A 294 -4.75 -10.03 19.08
C THR A 294 -4.80 -8.89 18.05
N ARG A 295 -5.97 -8.65 17.42
CA ARG A 295 -6.23 -7.45 16.59
C ARG A 295 -6.09 -6.13 17.37
N PHE A 296 -6.20 -6.15 18.68
CA PHE A 296 -6.00 -4.97 19.52
C PHE A 296 -4.54 -4.49 19.48
N LEU A 297 -3.59 -5.42 19.40
CA LEU A 297 -2.16 -5.13 19.31
C LEU A 297 -1.77 -4.40 18.02
N MET A 298 -2.57 -4.60 16.97
CA MET A 298 -2.36 -4.01 15.65
C MET A 298 -2.84 -2.54 15.57
N ARG A 299 -3.43 -2.01 16.64
CA ARG A 299 -3.93 -0.63 16.69
C ARG A 299 -2.83 0.34 17.12
N ASN A 300 -2.83 1.53 16.52
CA ASN A 300 -1.82 2.53 16.83
C ASN A 300 -2.06 3.13 18.22
N THR A 301 -1.09 2.96 19.12
CA THR A 301 -1.21 3.44 20.51
C THR A 301 -1.39 4.96 20.61
N THR A 302 -0.67 5.73 19.80
CA THR A 302 -0.63 7.20 19.90
C THR A 302 -1.79 7.87 19.16
N ARG A 303 -2.13 7.37 17.97
CA ARG A 303 -3.13 7.97 17.09
C ARG A 303 -4.56 7.47 17.37
N LEU A 304 -4.71 6.28 17.96
CA LEU A 304 -6.01 5.66 18.15
C LEU A 304 -6.26 5.28 19.61
N LEU A 305 -5.44 4.40 20.20
CA LEU A 305 -5.77 3.83 21.52
C LEU A 305 -5.82 4.88 22.63
N ARG A 306 -4.76 5.69 22.76
CA ARG A 306 -4.66 6.77 23.76
C ARG A 306 -5.75 7.82 23.66
N PRO A 307 -5.91 8.52 22.52
CA PRO A 307 -6.89 9.59 22.43
C PRO A 307 -8.32 9.08 22.63
N ARG A 308 -8.70 7.91 22.08
CA ARG A 308 -10.05 7.37 22.27
C ARG A 308 -10.31 6.97 23.71
N ALA A 309 -9.40 6.23 24.34
CA ALA A 309 -9.59 5.80 25.72
C ALA A 309 -9.70 6.99 26.67
N GLN A 310 -8.86 8.02 26.51
CA GLN A 310 -8.92 9.23 27.33
C GLN A 310 -10.24 9.99 27.14
N PHE A 311 -10.63 10.22 25.88
CA PHE A 311 -11.90 10.87 25.56
C PHE A 311 -13.11 10.14 26.16
N LEU A 312 -13.14 8.81 26.03
CA LEU A 312 -14.24 8.00 26.55
C LEU A 312 -14.28 7.98 28.08
N LYS A 313 -13.12 7.91 28.73
CA LYS A 313 -13.02 8.05 30.19
C LYS A 313 -13.56 9.42 30.65
N MET A 314 -13.24 10.50 29.94
CA MET A 314 -13.79 11.83 30.24
C MET A 314 -15.32 11.89 30.09
N LYS A 315 -15.90 11.10 29.19
CA LYS A 315 -17.35 10.97 29.00
C LYS A 315 -18.00 9.94 29.96
N GLY A 316 -17.25 9.37 30.90
CA GLY A 316 -17.74 8.37 31.85
C GLY A 316 -18.05 7.00 31.22
N VAL A 317 -17.55 6.72 30.02
CA VAL A 317 -17.78 5.45 29.33
C VAL A 317 -16.78 4.40 29.81
N ASP A 318 -17.28 3.21 30.16
CA ASP A 318 -16.43 2.06 30.48
C ASP A 318 -15.65 1.58 29.24
N VAL A 319 -14.34 1.86 29.25
CA VAL A 319 -13.42 1.50 28.18
C VAL A 319 -12.86 0.09 28.29
N VAL A 320 -13.02 -0.59 29.43
CA VAL A 320 -12.52 -1.95 29.67
C VAL A 320 -13.60 -2.97 29.31
N GLY A 321 -14.84 -2.75 29.76
CA GLY A 321 -15.98 -3.61 29.42
C GLY A 321 -16.33 -3.59 27.93
N SER A 322 -16.15 -2.44 27.26
CA SER A 322 -16.42 -2.30 25.82
C SER A 322 -15.15 -2.30 24.98
N VAL A 323 -15.02 -3.23 24.02
CA VAL A 323 -13.94 -3.25 23.02
C VAL A 323 -14.29 -2.55 21.71
N SER A 324 -15.54 -2.12 21.55
CA SER A 324 -16.05 -1.54 20.29
C SER A 324 -15.27 -0.30 19.85
N TRP A 325 -14.81 0.51 20.80
CA TRP A 325 -14.04 1.72 20.51
C TRP A 325 -12.64 1.43 19.91
N ILE A 326 -12.11 0.23 20.11
CA ILE A 326 -10.83 -0.22 19.56
C ILE A 326 -11.00 -0.65 18.09
N THR A 327 -12.12 -1.33 17.80
CA THR A 327 -12.36 -1.96 16.49
C THR A 327 -13.11 -1.07 15.51
N LEU A 328 -13.91 -0.11 15.99
CA LEU A 328 -14.66 0.83 15.16
C LEU A 328 -13.74 1.70 14.28
N GLY A 329 -14.10 1.80 12.99
CA GLY A 329 -13.47 2.75 12.07
C GLY A 329 -13.67 4.20 12.51
N GLU A 330 -12.77 5.10 12.10
CA GLU A 330 -12.77 6.51 12.53
C GLU A 330 -14.08 7.24 12.22
N ALA A 331 -14.61 7.12 11.00
CA ALA A 331 -15.87 7.75 10.63
C ALA A 331 -17.05 7.32 11.52
N ARG A 332 -17.21 6.00 11.76
CA ARG A 332 -18.26 5.48 12.65
C ARG A 332 -18.04 5.87 14.11
N PHE A 333 -16.78 5.94 14.54
CA PHE A 333 -16.45 6.40 15.88
C PHE A 333 -16.84 7.87 16.09
N ILE A 334 -16.55 8.74 15.11
CA ILE A 334 -16.96 10.16 15.13
C ILE A 334 -18.48 10.29 15.04
N GLN A 335 -19.15 9.48 14.21
CA GLN A 335 -20.61 9.48 14.15
C GLN A 335 -21.24 9.13 15.52
N LYS A 336 -20.67 8.16 16.23
CA LYS A 336 -21.11 7.79 17.58
C LYS A 336 -20.74 8.85 18.63
N TYR A 337 -19.61 9.52 18.45
CA TYR A 337 -19.09 10.54 19.37
C TYR A 337 -18.67 11.80 18.59
N PRO A 338 -19.61 12.68 18.21
CA PRO A 338 -19.32 13.83 17.34
C PRO A 338 -18.24 14.76 17.90
N ASP A 339 -18.21 14.95 19.24
CA ASP A 339 -17.24 15.80 19.93
C ASP A 339 -15.78 15.28 19.83
N TYR A 340 -15.59 14.01 19.46
CA TYR A 340 -14.25 13.42 19.37
C TYR A 340 -13.36 14.10 18.34
N ALA A 341 -13.95 14.60 17.24
CA ALA A 341 -13.20 15.28 16.19
C ALA A 341 -12.54 16.57 16.70
N ALA A 342 -13.25 17.36 17.52
CA ALA A 342 -12.69 18.54 18.15
C ALA A 342 -11.62 18.16 19.21
N TYR A 343 -11.93 17.16 20.03
CA TYR A 343 -11.00 16.66 21.05
C TYR A 343 -9.65 16.21 20.47
N VAL A 344 -9.66 15.46 19.35
CA VAL A 344 -8.42 14.90 18.81
C VAL A 344 -7.50 15.99 18.24
N GLU A 345 -8.04 17.09 17.71
CA GLU A 345 -7.24 18.21 17.23
C GLU A 345 -6.56 18.95 18.39
N GLU A 346 -7.28 19.15 19.50
CA GLU A 346 -6.69 19.72 20.71
C GLU A 346 -5.61 18.80 21.30
N TYR A 347 -5.91 17.50 21.42
CA TYR A 347 -4.97 16.49 21.90
C TYR A 347 -3.66 16.49 21.09
N LYS A 348 -3.75 16.56 19.75
CA LYS A 348 -2.58 16.67 18.87
C LYS A 348 -1.81 17.97 19.10
N ALA A 349 -2.49 19.10 19.31
CA ALA A 349 -1.85 20.39 19.58
C ALA A 349 -1.06 20.35 20.90
N GLN A 350 -1.62 19.75 21.95
CA GLN A 350 -0.96 19.59 23.25
C GLN A 350 0.29 18.71 23.15
N LEU A 351 0.24 17.60 22.39
CA LEU A 351 1.41 16.75 22.17
C LEU A 351 2.55 17.47 21.43
N LYS A 352 2.21 18.30 20.43
CA LYS A 352 3.21 19.13 19.72
C LYS A 352 3.89 20.12 20.67
N LYS A 353 3.13 20.76 21.56
CA LYS A 353 3.67 21.68 22.57
C LYS A 353 4.61 20.96 23.55
N LYS A 354 4.26 19.76 24.02
CA LYS A 354 5.13 18.96 24.91
C LYS A 354 6.44 18.56 24.25
N LYS A 355 6.42 18.13 22.99
CA LYS A 355 7.65 17.78 22.25
C LYS A 355 8.59 18.97 22.04
N LYS A 356 8.05 20.17 21.80
CA LYS A 356 8.85 21.40 21.67
C LYS A 356 9.47 21.89 22.98
N LYS A 357 8.99 21.41 24.14
CA LYS A 357 9.57 21.73 25.45
C LYS A 357 10.64 20.74 25.90
N GLN A 358 10.79 19.61 25.20
CA GLN A 358 11.72 18.53 25.53
C GLN A 358 12.88 18.40 24.52
N ALA A 359 12.85 19.22 23.46
CA ALA A 359 13.91 19.39 22.48
C ALA A 359 14.41 20.83 22.61
#